data_AF-T1BBJ6-F1
#
_entry.id   AF-T1BBJ6-F1
#
_cell.length_a   1.000
_cell.length_b   1.000
_cell.length_c   1.000
_cell.angle_alpha   90.00
_cell.angle_beta   90.00
_cell.angle_gamma   90.00
#
_symmetry.space_group_name_H-M   'P 1'
#
loop_
_entity.id
_entity.type
_entity.pdbx_description
1 polymer ?
#
loop_
_entity_poly.entity_id
_entity_poly.type
_entity_poly.pdbx_seq_one_letter_code
_entity_poly.pdbx_strand_id
1 'polypeptide(L)'
;LMFRRSILLQALGWVGWVALLAGVSLYLVDMRELYRRRRRKDLEANAAFGRVALWALGISAALTGAAGALGDFNALAPALAYALLFGWLSGLALSQLYKIVPFLTWLERYGKSLGKVKVPRVQDLVVERRARPIFWTYFAAALLGTLALLAGSAWLLRVAALGTVIATLGIAREIWLVRHPKAEPLPGGQKSA
;
A
#
# COMPACT_ATOMS: atom_id res chain seq x y z
N LEU A 1 7.27 8.35 -47.47
CA LEU A 1 8.02 8.12 -46.19
C LEU A 1 7.16 8.31 -44.93
N MET A 2 6.34 9.37 -44.80
CA MET A 2 5.45 9.57 -43.63
C MET A 2 4.43 8.44 -43.39
N PHE A 3 3.79 7.91 -44.44
CA PHE A 3 2.76 6.86 -44.33
C PHE A 3 3.30 5.50 -43.84
N ARG A 4 4.55 5.17 -44.20
CA ARG A 4 5.20 3.93 -43.74
C ARG A 4 5.65 4.05 -42.28
N ARG A 5 5.99 5.27 -41.84
CA ARG A 5 6.37 5.59 -40.46
C ARG A 5 5.16 5.53 -39.52
N SER A 6 3.97 5.96 -39.95
CA SER A 6 2.74 5.86 -39.14
C SER A 6 2.28 4.40 -38.93
N ILE A 7 2.37 3.55 -39.97
CA ILE A 7 2.04 2.11 -39.86
C ILE A 7 3.00 1.40 -38.92
N LEU A 8 4.31 1.69 -39.00
CA LEU A 8 5.31 1.12 -38.11
C LEU A 8 5.10 1.54 -36.65
N LEU A 9 4.76 2.82 -36.40
CA LEU A 9 4.45 3.32 -35.06
C LEU A 9 3.18 2.69 -34.49
N GLN A 10 2.14 2.50 -35.31
CA GLN A 10 0.92 1.81 -34.89
C GLN A 10 1.18 0.34 -34.59
N ALA A 11 1.92 -0.37 -35.45
CA ALA A 11 2.29 -1.76 -35.24
C ALA A 11 3.12 -1.94 -33.95
N LEU A 12 4.07 -1.04 -33.69
CA LEU A 12 4.85 -1.03 -32.45
C LEU A 12 3.95 -0.77 -31.23
N GLY A 13 2.97 0.13 -31.35
CA GLY A 13 1.96 0.38 -30.32
C GLY A 13 1.11 -0.86 -30.00
N TRP A 14 0.64 -1.57 -31.03
CA TRP A 14 -0.11 -2.82 -30.85
C TRP A 14 0.71 -3.91 -30.18
N VAL A 15 1.97 -4.10 -30.58
CA VAL A 15 2.90 -5.03 -29.93
C VAL A 15 3.09 -4.65 -28.45
N GLY A 16 3.24 -3.36 -28.15
CA GLY A 16 3.31 -2.85 -26.80
C GLY A 16 2.07 -3.17 -25.96
N TRP A 17 0.87 -2.95 -26.52
CA TRP A 17 -0.39 -3.28 -25.85
C TRP A 17 -0.56 -4.78 -25.60
N VAL A 18 -0.22 -5.62 -26.58
CA VAL A 18 -0.30 -7.09 -26.45
C VAL A 18 0.69 -7.57 -25.39
N ALA A 19 1.93 -7.08 -25.41
CA ALA A 19 2.94 -7.43 -24.41
C ALA A 19 2.53 -7.00 -23.00
N LEU A 20 1.95 -5.80 -22.86
CA LEU A 20 1.41 -5.30 -21.59
C LEU A 20 0.28 -6.21 -21.08
N LEU A 21 -0.71 -6.51 -21.91
CA LEU A 21 -1.85 -7.36 -21.54
C LEU A 21 -1.41 -8.78 -21.18
N ALA A 22 -0.47 -9.35 -21.93
CA ALA A 22 0.09 -10.67 -21.63
C ALA A 22 0.85 -10.67 -20.30
N GLY A 23 1.70 -9.67 -20.07
CA GLY A 23 2.45 -9.50 -18.82
C GLY A 23 1.54 -9.35 -17.60
N VAL A 24 0.53 -8.49 -17.71
CA VAL A 24 -0.49 -8.31 -16.65
C VAL A 24 -1.25 -9.61 -16.39
N SER A 25 -1.64 -10.32 -17.45
CA SER A 25 -2.41 -11.56 -17.33
C SER A 25 -1.60 -12.67 -16.64
N LEU A 26 -0.32 -12.87 -17.04
CA LEU A 26 0.59 -13.83 -16.40
C LEU A 26 0.82 -13.48 -14.93
N TYR A 27 1.03 -12.21 -14.62
CA TYR A 27 1.17 -11.73 -13.24
C TYR A 27 -0.07 -12.01 -12.40
N LEU A 28 -1.27 -11.77 -12.95
CA LEU A 28 -2.53 -12.05 -12.24
C LEU A 28 -2.73 -13.54 -11.98
N VAL A 29 -2.34 -14.41 -12.93
CA VAL A 29 -2.37 -15.88 -12.74
C VAL A 29 -1.40 -16.30 -11.63
N ASP A 30 -0.17 -15.79 -11.64
CA ASP A 30 0.82 -16.09 -10.62
C ASP A 30 0.36 -15.61 -9.24
N MET A 31 -0.17 -14.39 -9.17
CA MET A 31 -0.76 -13.83 -7.95
C MET A 31 -1.91 -14.71 -7.44
N ARG A 32 -2.80 -15.16 -8.32
CA ARG A 32 -3.92 -16.05 -7.96
C ARG A 32 -3.42 -17.38 -7.38
N GLU A 33 -2.41 -17.98 -8.00
CA GLU A 33 -1.86 -19.25 -7.53
C GLU A 33 -1.13 -19.10 -6.19
N LEU A 34 -0.37 -18.01 -6.02
CA LEU A 34 0.27 -17.65 -4.76
C LEU A 34 -0.76 -17.46 -3.64
N TYR A 35 -1.88 -16.77 -3.92
CA TYR A 35 -2.98 -16.62 -2.97
C TYR A 35 -3.65 -17.96 -2.64
N ARG A 36 -3.86 -18.83 -3.64
CA ARG A 36 -4.50 -20.14 -3.45
C ARG A 36 -3.64 -21.10 -2.62
N ARG A 37 -2.32 -21.05 -2.79
CA ARG A 37 -1.36 -21.89 -2.05
C ARG A 37 -1.03 -21.34 -0.65
N ARG A 38 -1.59 -20.19 -0.27
CA ARG A 38 -1.28 -19.52 0.99
C ARG A 38 -1.77 -20.36 2.19
N ARG A 39 -0.83 -20.90 2.96
CA ARG A 39 -1.10 -21.67 4.18
C ARG A 39 -1.56 -20.82 5.39
N ARG A 40 -1.35 -19.49 5.37
CA ARG A 40 -1.72 -18.57 6.48
C ARG A 40 -2.95 -17.72 6.11
N LYS A 41 -4.04 -17.90 6.85
CA LYS A 41 -5.35 -17.26 6.61
C LYS A 41 -5.46 -15.84 7.16
N ASP A 42 -4.72 -15.50 8.22
CA ASP A 42 -4.76 -14.16 8.78
C ASP A 42 -4.01 -13.17 7.87
N LEU A 43 -4.72 -12.12 7.47
CA LEU A 43 -4.13 -11.01 6.74
C LEU A 43 -3.44 -10.06 7.72
N GLU A 44 -2.11 -10.08 7.69
CA GLU A 44 -1.24 -9.05 8.26
C GLU A 44 -1.68 -7.66 7.75
N ALA A 45 -1.61 -6.62 8.59
CA ALA A 45 -2.01 -5.26 8.19
C ALA A 45 -1.28 -4.81 6.93
N ASN A 46 0.01 -5.18 6.79
CA ASN A 46 0.81 -4.86 5.60
C ASN A 46 0.13 -5.27 4.29
N ALA A 47 -0.46 -6.46 4.24
CA ALA A 47 -1.04 -7.05 3.05
C ALA A 47 -2.47 -6.56 2.87
N ALA A 48 -3.19 -6.36 3.98
CA ALA A 48 -4.54 -5.82 3.94
C ALA A 48 -4.52 -4.40 3.34
N PHE A 49 -3.68 -3.53 3.90
CA PHE A 49 -3.61 -2.13 3.52
C PHE A 49 -2.73 -1.87 2.28
N GLY A 50 -1.75 -2.74 2.02
CA GLY A 50 -1.06 -2.76 0.73
C GLY A 50 -2.03 -3.03 -0.43
N ARG A 51 -3.02 -3.92 -0.26
CA ARG A 51 -4.08 -4.09 -1.26
C ARG A 51 -4.94 -2.84 -1.41
N VAL A 52 -5.29 -2.14 -0.32
CA VAL A 52 -6.05 -0.89 -0.39
C VAL A 52 -5.29 0.17 -1.19
N ALA A 53 -3.98 0.30 -0.97
CA ALA A 53 -3.14 1.21 -1.75
C ALA A 53 -3.09 0.83 -3.23
N LEU A 54 -3.02 -0.46 -3.56
CA LEU A 54 -3.07 -0.93 -4.96
C LEU A 54 -4.45 -0.70 -5.60
N TRP A 55 -5.53 -0.84 -4.84
CA TRP A 55 -6.87 -0.44 -5.31
C TRP A 55 -6.94 1.07 -5.60
N ALA A 56 -6.35 1.89 -4.73
CA ALA A 56 -6.25 3.34 -4.97
C ALA A 56 -5.50 3.64 -6.27
N LEU A 57 -4.38 2.95 -6.55
CA LEU A 57 -3.68 3.07 -7.85
C LEU A 57 -4.58 2.70 -9.02
N GLY A 58 -5.26 1.55 -8.95
CA GLY A 58 -6.15 1.10 -10.03
C GLY A 58 -7.28 2.10 -10.32
N ILE A 59 -7.89 2.65 -9.27
CA ILE A 59 -8.92 3.68 -9.38
C ILE A 59 -8.34 4.98 -9.96
N SER A 60 -7.20 5.45 -9.46
CA SER A 60 -6.54 6.66 -9.99
C SER A 60 -6.13 6.50 -11.46
N ALA A 61 -5.66 5.32 -11.87
CA ALA A 61 -5.33 5.03 -13.27
C ALA A 61 -6.58 5.03 -14.16
N ALA A 62 -7.68 4.41 -13.71
CA ALA A 62 -8.94 4.41 -14.43
C ALA A 62 -9.52 5.83 -14.60
N LEU A 63 -9.52 6.63 -13.52
CA LEU A 63 -9.95 8.02 -13.56
C LEU A 63 -9.07 8.89 -14.46
N THR A 64 -7.76 8.66 -14.46
CA THR A 64 -6.81 9.32 -15.38
C THR A 64 -7.14 9.00 -16.83
N GLY A 65 -7.39 7.73 -17.16
CA GLY A 65 -7.78 7.31 -18.52
C GLY A 65 -9.11 7.94 -18.96
N ALA A 66 -10.11 7.96 -18.08
CA ALA A 66 -11.39 8.61 -18.35
C ALA A 66 -11.24 10.13 -18.56
N ALA A 67 -10.46 10.80 -17.71
CA ALA A 67 -10.18 12.24 -17.83
C ALA A 67 -9.49 12.58 -19.16
N GLY A 68 -8.53 11.75 -19.58
CA GLY A 68 -7.86 11.91 -20.86
C GLY A 68 -8.79 11.72 -22.06
N ALA A 69 -9.74 10.79 -21.98
CA ALA A 69 -10.74 10.57 -23.04
C ALA A 69 -11.76 11.72 -23.14
N LEU A 70 -12.10 12.35 -22.01
CA LEU A 70 -13.07 13.46 -21.94
C LEU A 70 -12.43 14.84 -22.18
N GLY A 71 -11.10 14.93 -22.23
CA GLY A 71 -10.37 16.20 -22.42
C GLY A 71 -10.25 17.06 -21.17
N ASP A 72 -10.64 16.55 -20.00
CA ASP A 72 -10.81 17.32 -18.75
C ASP A 72 -9.67 17.12 -17.74
N PHE A 73 -8.50 16.73 -18.24
CA PHE A 73 -7.37 16.31 -17.40
C PHE A 73 -6.88 17.42 -16.46
N ASN A 74 -6.87 18.69 -16.91
CA ASN A 74 -6.38 19.81 -16.11
C ASN A 74 -7.23 20.05 -14.85
N ALA A 75 -8.55 19.87 -14.93
CA ALA A 75 -9.45 20.05 -13.79
C ALA A 75 -9.26 18.93 -12.74
N LEU A 76 -8.96 17.72 -13.19
CA LEU A 76 -8.82 16.54 -12.32
C LEU A 76 -7.39 16.30 -11.83
N ALA A 77 -6.39 16.92 -12.46
CA ALA A 77 -4.97 16.70 -12.19
C ALA A 77 -4.60 16.83 -10.69
N PRO A 78 -5.08 17.84 -9.92
CA PRO A 78 -4.74 17.94 -8.50
C PRO A 78 -5.27 16.76 -7.68
N ALA A 79 -6.51 16.35 -7.91
CA ALA A 79 -7.13 15.22 -7.21
C ALA A 79 -6.45 13.89 -7.57
N LEU A 80 -6.12 13.69 -8.85
CA LEU A 80 -5.38 12.51 -9.32
C LEU A 80 -3.99 12.44 -8.70
N ALA A 81 -3.26 13.56 -8.70
CA ALA A 81 -1.94 13.65 -8.06
C ALA A 81 -2.02 13.33 -6.57
N TYR A 82 -3.02 13.88 -5.87
CA TYR A 82 -3.23 13.61 -4.44
C TYR A 82 -3.55 12.14 -4.18
N ALA A 83 -4.44 11.53 -4.96
CA ALA A 83 -4.79 10.12 -4.84
C ALA A 83 -3.59 9.20 -5.10
N LEU A 84 -2.77 9.51 -6.11
CA LEU A 84 -1.55 8.76 -6.40
C LEU A 84 -0.51 8.90 -5.28
N LEU A 85 -0.30 10.10 -4.75
CA LEU A 85 0.71 10.35 -3.72
C LEU A 85 0.30 9.80 -2.34
N PHE A 86 -0.91 10.07 -1.88
CA PHE A 86 -1.37 9.72 -0.54
C PHE A 86 -2.15 8.40 -0.51
N GLY A 87 -3.00 8.16 -1.50
CA GLY A 87 -3.76 6.91 -1.58
C GLY A 87 -2.89 5.72 -1.95
N TRP A 88 -2.06 5.83 -3.00
CA TRP A 88 -1.20 4.73 -3.44
C TRP A 88 0.21 4.79 -2.85
N LEU A 89 1.03 5.77 -3.23
CA LEU A 89 2.49 5.71 -2.98
C LEU A 89 2.79 5.69 -1.49
N SER A 90 2.25 6.66 -0.75
CA SER A 90 2.47 6.78 0.69
C SER A 90 1.73 5.70 1.48
N GLY A 91 0.48 5.37 1.10
CA GLY A 91 -0.27 4.28 1.70
C GLY A 91 0.43 2.92 1.55
N LEU A 92 1.00 2.64 0.38
CA LEU A 92 1.79 1.43 0.13
C LEU A 92 3.09 1.47 0.93
N ALA A 93 3.82 2.59 0.91
CA ALA A 93 5.05 2.76 1.67
C ALA A 93 4.84 2.51 3.16
N LEU A 94 3.82 3.12 3.78
CA LEU A 94 3.49 2.92 5.19
C LEU A 94 3.10 1.47 5.48
N SER A 95 2.33 0.84 4.60
CA SER A 95 1.95 -0.58 4.74
C SER A 95 3.17 -1.51 4.69
N GLN A 96 4.15 -1.23 3.81
CA GLN A 96 5.37 -2.03 3.72
C GLN A 96 6.35 -1.74 4.86
N LEU A 97 6.48 -0.48 5.31
CA LEU A 97 7.29 -0.13 6.48
C LEU A 97 6.81 -0.87 7.73
N TYR A 98 5.49 -1.04 7.87
CA TYR A 98 4.88 -1.84 8.94
C TYR A 98 5.27 -3.32 8.90
N LYS A 99 5.80 -3.84 7.77
CA LYS A 99 6.38 -5.19 7.67
C LYS A 99 7.90 -5.19 7.84
N ILE A 100 8.58 -4.25 7.18
CA ILE A 100 10.03 -4.21 7.08
C ILE A 100 10.64 -3.92 8.45
N VAL A 101 10.11 -2.95 9.20
CA VAL A 101 10.72 -2.56 10.49
C VAL A 101 10.62 -3.68 11.53
N PRO A 102 9.46 -4.35 11.73
CA PRO A 102 9.41 -5.53 12.60
C PRO A 102 10.34 -6.65 12.16
N PHE A 103 10.47 -6.88 10.85
CA PHE A 103 11.38 -7.90 10.32
C PHE A 103 12.85 -7.59 10.63
N LEU A 104 13.29 -6.35 10.39
CA LEU A 104 14.66 -5.91 10.71
C LEU A 104 14.92 -5.99 12.21
N THR A 105 13.97 -5.51 13.03
CA THR A 105 14.09 -5.57 14.50
C THR A 105 14.19 -7.01 14.99
N TRP A 106 13.42 -7.92 14.39
CA TRP A 106 13.50 -9.34 14.69
C TRP A 106 14.85 -9.95 14.29
N LEU A 107 15.37 -9.62 13.11
CA LEU A 107 16.65 -10.13 12.63
C LEU A 107 17.82 -9.63 13.51
N GLU A 108 17.79 -8.36 13.90
CA GLU A 108 18.78 -7.75 14.80
C GLU A 108 18.80 -8.46 16.17
N ARG A 109 17.62 -8.77 16.75
CA ARG A 109 17.51 -9.36 18.09
C ARG A 109 17.68 -10.89 18.13
N TYR A 110 17.05 -11.59 17.20
CA TYR A 110 16.91 -13.05 17.22
C TYR A 110 17.73 -13.75 16.14
N GLY A 111 18.36 -13.02 15.22
CA GLY A 111 19.13 -13.56 14.10
C GLY A 111 20.20 -14.59 14.50
N LYS A 112 20.94 -14.31 15.59
CA LYS A 112 22.01 -15.21 16.09
C LYS A 112 21.49 -16.49 16.75
N SER A 113 20.22 -16.49 17.14
CA SER A 113 19.56 -17.58 17.88
C SER A 113 18.63 -18.42 17.00
N LEU A 114 18.53 -18.11 15.70
CA LEU A 114 17.78 -18.92 14.74
C LEU A 114 18.25 -20.37 14.77
N GLY A 115 17.31 -21.30 14.88
CA GLY A 115 17.59 -22.75 14.86
C GLY A 115 18.23 -23.30 16.13
N LYS A 116 18.67 -22.45 17.06
CA LYS A 116 19.24 -22.86 18.36
C LYS A 116 18.18 -22.89 19.45
N VAL A 117 17.27 -21.92 19.45
CA VAL A 117 16.25 -21.74 20.48
C VAL A 117 14.91 -21.37 19.83
N LYS A 118 13.80 -21.64 20.50
CA LYS A 118 12.47 -21.23 20.05
C LYS A 118 12.34 -19.70 20.13
N VAL A 119 12.50 -19.02 19.00
CA VAL A 119 12.37 -17.57 18.89
C VAL A 119 10.91 -17.15 18.63
N PRO A 120 10.46 -15.99 19.13
CA PRO A 120 9.14 -15.45 18.79
C PRO A 120 9.05 -15.19 17.29
N ARG A 121 7.85 -15.12 16.73
CA ARG A 121 7.66 -14.79 15.32
C ARG A 121 7.70 -13.27 15.13
N VAL A 122 8.04 -12.82 13.92
CA VAL A 122 8.00 -11.39 13.55
C VAL A 122 6.62 -10.77 13.84
N GLN A 123 5.55 -11.52 13.56
CA GLN A 123 4.16 -11.11 13.81
C GLN A 123 3.84 -10.93 15.30
N ASP A 124 4.59 -11.57 16.20
CA ASP A 124 4.36 -11.46 17.64
C ASP A 124 4.91 -10.13 18.18
N LEU A 125 5.74 -9.43 17.39
CA LEU A 125 6.25 -8.10 17.71
C LEU A 125 5.22 -6.99 17.43
N VAL A 126 4.20 -7.25 16.61
CA VAL A 126 3.21 -6.27 16.18
C VAL A 126 1.83 -6.53 16.76
N VAL A 127 1.10 -5.47 17.09
CA VAL A 127 -0.28 -5.56 17.59
C VAL A 127 -1.25 -5.14 16.50
N GLU A 128 -1.60 -6.08 15.63
CA GLU A 128 -2.46 -5.87 14.46
C GLU A 128 -3.80 -5.20 14.80
N ARG A 129 -4.44 -5.62 15.91
CA ARG A 129 -5.74 -5.05 16.34
C ARG A 129 -5.67 -3.54 16.61
N ARG A 130 -4.51 -3.03 17.03
CA ARG A 130 -4.30 -1.61 17.32
C ARG A 130 -3.92 -0.82 16.07
N ALA A 131 -3.14 -1.40 15.17
CA ALA A 131 -2.72 -0.73 13.94
C ALA A 131 -3.84 -0.60 12.89
N ARG A 132 -4.73 -1.61 12.78
CA ARG A 132 -5.81 -1.62 11.78
C ARG A 132 -6.69 -0.37 11.76
N PRO A 133 -7.26 0.12 12.88
CA PRO A 133 -8.08 1.34 12.85
C PRO A 133 -7.26 2.56 12.42
N ILE A 134 -5.98 2.65 12.77
CA ILE A 134 -5.12 3.79 12.40
C ILE A 134 -4.90 3.82 10.88
N PHE A 135 -4.64 2.65 10.27
CA PHE A 135 -4.54 2.55 8.81
C PHE A 135 -5.86 2.88 8.12
N TRP A 136 -7.01 2.43 8.63
CA TRP A 136 -8.30 2.84 8.09
C TRP A 136 -8.50 4.35 8.13
N THR A 137 -8.14 5.00 9.24
CA THR A 137 -8.17 6.46 9.34
C THR A 137 -7.27 7.12 8.30
N TYR A 138 -6.06 6.58 8.06
CA TYR A 138 -5.16 7.08 7.02
C TYR A 138 -5.81 7.04 5.63
N PHE A 139 -6.31 5.87 5.21
CA PHE A 139 -6.92 5.72 3.88
C PHE A 139 -8.23 6.49 3.73
N ALA A 140 -9.03 6.59 4.79
CA ALA A 140 -10.24 7.41 4.80
C ALA A 140 -9.90 8.90 4.65
N ALA A 141 -8.86 9.38 5.33
CA ALA A 141 -8.39 10.76 5.19
C ALA A 141 -7.80 11.04 3.80
N ALA A 142 -7.03 10.10 3.23
CA ALA A 142 -6.51 10.22 1.87
C ALA A 142 -7.63 10.25 0.82
N LEU A 143 -8.67 9.42 0.99
CA LEU A 143 -9.86 9.45 0.15
C LEU A 143 -10.61 10.78 0.31
N LEU A 144 -10.81 11.25 1.54
CA LEU A 144 -11.45 12.53 1.81
C LEU A 144 -10.69 13.68 1.14
N GLY A 145 -9.36 13.69 1.18
CA GLY A 145 -8.54 14.71 0.53
C GLY A 145 -8.69 14.70 -0.99
N THR A 146 -8.79 13.51 -1.58
CA THR A 146 -9.08 13.34 -3.00
C THR A 146 -10.46 13.91 -3.34
N LEU A 147 -11.49 13.54 -2.59
CA LEU A 147 -12.87 14.04 -2.80
C LEU A 147 -12.97 15.54 -2.56
N ALA A 148 -12.22 16.08 -1.60
CA ALA A 148 -12.17 17.51 -1.32
C ALA A 148 -11.62 18.31 -2.50
N LEU A 149 -10.58 17.80 -3.17
CA LEU A 149 -10.02 18.41 -4.37
C LEU A 149 -11.00 18.34 -5.54
N LEU A 150 -11.70 17.21 -5.72
CA LEU A 150 -12.76 17.10 -6.73
C LEU A 150 -13.92 18.06 -6.48
N ALA A 151 -14.26 18.30 -5.21
CA ALA A 151 -15.31 19.22 -4.79
C ALA A 151 -14.85 20.68 -4.68
N GLY A 152 -13.56 20.98 -4.91
CA GLY A 152 -13.00 22.33 -4.73
C GLY A 152 -13.04 22.86 -3.28
N SER A 153 -13.15 21.98 -2.27
CA SER A 153 -13.34 22.37 -0.87
C SER A 153 -12.01 22.42 -0.10
N ALA A 154 -11.49 23.64 0.10
CA ALA A 154 -10.26 23.84 0.89
C ALA A 154 -10.42 23.41 2.36
N TRP A 155 -11.61 23.54 2.94
CA TRP A 155 -11.89 23.10 4.30
C TRP A 155 -11.76 21.58 4.44
N LEU A 156 -12.43 20.81 3.58
CA LEU A 156 -12.35 19.35 3.60
C LEU A 156 -10.93 18.86 3.35
N LEU A 157 -10.17 19.55 2.49
CA LEU A 157 -8.78 19.24 2.23
C LEU A 157 -7.90 19.42 3.48
N ARG A 158 -8.13 20.47 4.28
CA ARG A 158 -7.40 20.69 5.55
C ARG A 158 -7.73 19.62 6.57
N VAL A 159 -9.01 19.25 6.70
CA VAL A 159 -9.45 18.16 7.59
C VAL A 159 -8.80 16.84 7.17
N ALA A 160 -8.81 16.53 5.87
CA ALA A 160 -8.15 15.37 5.31
C ALA A 160 -6.64 15.36 5.58
N ALA A 161 -5.95 16.48 5.36
CA ALA A 161 -4.52 16.61 5.62
C ALA A 161 -4.17 16.42 7.10
N LEU A 162 -4.97 16.98 8.02
CA LEU A 162 -4.79 16.74 9.45
C LEU A 162 -5.01 15.27 9.80
N GLY A 163 -6.05 14.65 9.22
CA GLY A 163 -6.34 13.23 9.40
C GLY A 163 -5.19 12.33 8.92
N THR A 164 -4.62 12.60 7.75
CA THR A 164 -3.48 11.82 7.22
C THR A 164 -2.23 12.00 8.09
N VAL A 165 -1.94 13.21 8.58
CA VAL A 165 -0.82 13.45 9.51
C VAL A 165 -1.00 12.69 10.82
N ILE A 166 -2.16 12.82 11.46
CA ILE A 166 -2.45 12.14 12.73
C ILE A 166 -2.34 10.61 12.56
N ALA A 167 -2.91 10.06 11.49
CA ALA A 167 -2.83 8.64 11.23
C ALA A 167 -1.39 8.18 10.93
N THR A 168 -0.61 8.99 10.19
CA THR A 168 0.81 8.71 9.92
C THR A 168 1.62 8.67 11.20
N LEU A 169 1.43 9.64 12.11
CA LEU A 169 2.06 9.63 13.44
C LEU A 169 1.64 8.41 14.27
N GLY A 170 0.38 8.01 14.18
CA GLY A 170 -0.11 6.78 14.81
C GLY A 170 0.61 5.54 14.29
N ILE A 171 0.78 5.40 12.96
CA ILE A 171 1.51 4.28 12.34
C ILE A 171 2.99 4.32 12.75
N ALA A 172 3.61 5.50 12.74
CA ALA A 172 5.00 5.69 13.16
C ALA A 172 5.20 5.27 14.63
N ARG A 173 4.24 5.60 15.51
CA ARG A 173 4.24 5.15 16.91
C ARG A 173 4.16 3.62 17.02
N GLU A 174 3.32 2.96 16.24
CA GLU A 174 3.26 1.49 16.23
C GLU A 174 4.61 0.88 15.82
N ILE A 175 5.24 1.43 14.78
CA ILE A 175 6.56 1.01 14.31
C ILE A 175 7.63 1.25 15.40
N TRP A 176 7.57 2.38 16.09
CA TRP A 176 8.50 2.70 17.18
C TRP A 176 8.36 1.75 18.38
N LEU A 177 7.13 1.37 18.73
CA LEU A 177 6.86 0.43 19.83
C LEU A 177 7.40 -0.98 19.53
N VAL A 178 7.50 -1.36 18.26
CA VAL A 178 8.16 -2.61 17.85
C VAL A 178 9.66 -2.56 18.12
N ARG A 179 10.30 -1.41 17.85
CA ARG A 179 11.73 -1.19 18.12
C ARG A 179 12.04 -1.09 19.62
N HIS A 180 11.10 -0.55 20.41
CA HIS A 180 11.25 -0.32 21.86
C HIS A 180 10.10 -0.98 22.65
N PRO A 181 10.01 -2.32 22.66
CA PRO A 181 8.97 -3.02 23.38
C PRO A 181 9.20 -2.88 24.90
N LYS A 182 8.12 -2.66 25.65
CA LYS A 182 8.16 -2.53 27.12
C LYS A 182 8.49 -3.85 27.83
N ALA A 183 8.24 -4.98 27.18
CA ALA A 183 8.55 -6.32 27.66
C ALA A 183 9.00 -7.18 26.49
N GLU A 184 9.95 -8.09 26.71
CA GLU A 184 10.36 -9.03 25.67
C GLU A 184 9.25 -10.07 25.42
N PRO A 185 8.93 -10.37 24.15
CA PRO A 185 8.05 -11.48 23.82
C PRO A 185 8.68 -12.79 24.33
N LEU A 186 7.95 -13.50 25.20
CA LEU A 186 8.43 -14.76 25.78
C LEU A 186 8.69 -15.81 24.68
N PRO A 187 9.73 -16.65 24.83
CA PRO A 187 9.95 -17.80 23.95
C PRO A 187 8.70 -18.69 23.94
N GLY A 188 8.01 -18.77 22.79
CA GLY A 188 6.94 -19.74 22.59
C GLY A 188 5.49 -19.24 22.60
N GLY A 189 5.23 -17.94 22.44
CA GLY A 189 3.88 -17.42 22.15
C GLY A 189 2.94 -17.35 23.36
N GLN A 190 3.46 -17.49 24.58
CA GLN A 190 2.72 -17.10 25.77
C GLN A 190 2.74 -15.57 25.87
N LYS A 191 1.56 -14.95 25.73
CA LYS A 191 1.38 -13.52 26.00
C LYS A 191 1.57 -13.29 27.50
N SER A 192 2.38 -12.31 27.88
CA SER A 192 2.42 -11.85 29.28
C SER A 192 1.00 -11.43 29.67
N ALA A 193 0.52 -11.99 30.79
CA ALA A 193 -0.78 -11.66 31.38
C ALA A 193 -0.93 -10.15 31.63
#